data_AF-A0A537G5P0-F1
#
_entry.id   AF-A0A537G5P0-F1
#
_cell.length_a   1.000
_cell.length_b   1.000
_cell.length_c   1.000
_cell.angle_alpha   90.00
_cell.angle_beta   90.00
_cell.angle_gamma   90.00
#
_symmetry.space_group_name_H-M   'P 1'
#
loop_
_entity.id
_entity.type
_entity.pdbx_description
1 polymer ?
#
loop_
_entity_poly.entity_id
_entity_poly.type
_entity_poly.pdbx_seq_one_letter_code
_entity_poly.pdbx_strand_id
1 'polypeptide(L)'
;MAMSDKEINTAVRGGQLEISPEPERINPAGIDLRAIKKLTIKPRHQTLAATMERIGLPNNFLGILHLRSSFAREGVIASLALVDPGYQGQLTISLYNAGARPVIIKEAERFVQLTLFRLGKPAKRSYKGRYQNSSGVVKSRR
;
A
#
# COMPACT_ATOMS: atom_id res chain seq x y z
N MET A 1 -16.50 -3.55 -7.58
CA MET A 1 -15.73 -3.21 -8.81
C MET A 1 -14.52 -2.38 -8.43
N ALA A 2 -13.44 -2.44 -9.21
CA ALA A 2 -12.28 -1.57 -8.99
C ALA A 2 -12.64 -0.12 -9.32
N MET A 3 -12.13 0.82 -8.55
CA MET A 3 -12.38 2.25 -8.74
C MET A 3 -11.44 2.82 -9.80
N SER A 4 -12.00 3.65 -10.68
CA SER A 4 -11.26 4.48 -11.62
C SER A 4 -10.56 5.66 -10.93
N ASP A 5 -9.59 6.27 -11.61
CA ASP A 5 -8.96 7.52 -11.22
C ASP A 5 -9.97 8.64 -10.88
N LYS A 6 -11.05 8.81 -11.66
CA LYS A 6 -12.11 9.80 -11.40
C LYS A 6 -12.83 9.53 -10.09
N GLU A 7 -13.19 8.28 -9.83
CA GLU A 7 -13.85 7.88 -8.58
C GLU A 7 -12.91 8.04 -7.37
N ILE A 8 -11.64 7.68 -7.53
CA ILE A 8 -10.61 7.84 -6.49
C ILE A 8 -10.46 9.32 -6.14
N ASN A 9 -10.25 10.18 -7.16
CA ASN A 9 -10.12 11.63 -6.96
C ASN A 9 -11.35 12.22 -6.25
N THR A 10 -12.55 11.78 -6.63
CA THR A 10 -13.80 12.22 -6.01
C THR A 10 -13.87 11.81 -4.55
N ALA A 11 -13.49 10.57 -4.22
CA ALA A 11 -13.48 10.07 -2.85
C ALA A 11 -12.45 10.78 -1.96
N VAL A 12 -11.26 11.09 -2.49
CA VAL A 12 -10.22 11.86 -1.76
C VAL A 12 -10.69 13.29 -1.50
N ARG A 13 -11.14 14.01 -2.54
CA ARG A 13 -11.61 15.40 -2.40
C ARG A 13 -12.85 15.53 -1.51
N GLY A 14 -13.73 14.53 -1.54
CA GLY A 14 -14.91 14.45 -0.70
C GLY A 14 -14.64 13.99 0.74
N GLY A 15 -13.38 13.74 1.12
CA GLY A 15 -12.99 13.28 2.46
C GLY A 15 -13.46 11.86 2.82
N GLN A 16 -13.91 11.07 1.85
CA GLN A 16 -14.34 9.68 2.08
C GLN A 16 -13.16 8.73 2.20
N LEU A 17 -12.05 9.05 1.54
CA LEU A 17 -10.82 8.27 1.50
C LEU A 17 -9.66 9.14 1.96
N GLU A 18 -9.01 8.75 3.05
CA GLU A 18 -7.87 9.49 3.58
C GLU A 18 -6.56 8.91 3.06
N ILE A 19 -5.74 9.75 2.43
CA ILE A 19 -4.38 9.40 2.01
C ILE A 19 -3.49 10.59 2.34
N SER A 20 -2.53 10.39 3.24
CA SER A 20 -1.65 11.47 3.71
C SER A 20 -0.21 11.00 3.85
N PRO A 21 0.79 11.70 3.28
CA PRO A 21 0.64 12.89 2.43
C PRO A 21 -0.12 12.58 1.13
N GLU A 22 -0.57 13.62 0.42
CA GLU A 22 -1.24 13.43 -0.86
C GLU A 22 -0.36 12.61 -1.82
N PRO A 23 -0.96 11.66 -2.56
CA PRO A 23 -0.21 10.86 -3.50
C PRO A 23 0.25 11.72 -4.66
N GLU A 24 1.51 11.54 -5.07
CA GLU A 24 2.08 12.26 -6.23
C GLU A 24 1.34 11.91 -7.53
N ARG A 25 0.81 10.68 -7.63
CA ARG A 25 0.14 10.19 -8.84
C ARG A 25 -0.98 9.22 -8.53
N ILE A 26 -2.16 9.55 -9.06
CA ILE A 26 -3.28 8.62 -9.22
C ILE A 26 -3.20 8.03 -10.63
N ASN A 27 -3.15 6.71 -10.72
CA ASN A 27 -3.18 5.94 -11.96
C ASN A 27 -4.63 5.66 -12.37
N PRO A 28 -4.89 5.24 -13.62
CA PRO A 28 -6.26 5.01 -14.12
C PRO A 28 -7.15 4.11 -13.25
N ALA A 29 -6.57 3.20 -12.46
CA ALA A 29 -7.30 2.28 -11.58
C ALA A 29 -6.57 2.03 -10.24
N GLY A 30 -5.84 3.02 -9.72
CA GLY A 30 -5.11 2.85 -8.46
C GLY A 30 -4.22 4.03 -8.10
N ILE A 31 -3.46 3.87 -7.03
CA ILE A 31 -2.64 4.94 -6.47
C ILE A 31 -1.26 4.36 -6.17
N ASP A 32 -0.21 4.98 -6.73
CA ASP A 32 1.15 4.57 -6.39
C ASP A 32 1.51 5.09 -4.99
N LEU A 33 1.98 4.21 -4.12
CA LEU A 33 2.46 4.54 -2.78
C LEU A 33 3.98 4.50 -2.74
N ARG A 34 4.55 5.42 -1.97
CA ARG A 34 5.98 5.70 -1.92
C ARG A 34 6.64 5.05 -0.71
N ALA A 35 7.92 4.76 -0.79
CA ALA A 35 8.68 4.28 0.38
C ALA A 35 8.97 5.46 1.32
N ILE A 36 8.71 5.27 2.63
CA ILE A 36 8.97 6.31 3.64
C ILE A 36 10.47 6.62 3.81
N LYS A 37 11.34 5.67 3.46
CA LYS A 37 12.80 5.79 3.56
C LYS A 37 13.48 4.94 2.51
N LYS A 38 14.72 5.29 2.19
CA LYS A 38 15.59 4.44 1.36
C LYS A 38 15.76 3.06 1.99
N LEU A 39 15.68 2.01 1.18
CA LEU A 39 16.04 0.65 1.58
C LEU A 39 16.78 -0.10 0.48
N THR A 40 17.57 -1.09 0.89
CA THR A 40 18.26 -2.01 -0.02
C THR A 40 17.82 -3.43 0.29
N ILE A 41 17.27 -4.10 -0.73
CA ILE A 41 16.85 -5.49 -0.64
C ILE A 41 18.00 -6.34 -1.18
N LYS A 42 18.77 -6.93 -0.28
CA LYS A 42 19.91 -7.79 -0.65
C LYS A 42 19.43 -9.03 -1.42
N PRO A 43 20.24 -9.58 -2.35
CA PRO A 43 19.92 -10.85 -3.00
C PRO A 43 19.55 -11.93 -1.98
N ARG A 44 18.48 -12.68 -2.24
CA ARG A 44 18.00 -13.78 -1.39
C ARG A 44 17.65 -13.37 0.05
N HIS A 45 17.35 -12.10 0.28
CA HIS A 45 16.93 -11.60 1.59
C HIS A 45 15.52 -11.02 1.55
N GLN A 46 14.81 -11.20 2.66
CA GLN A 46 13.56 -10.52 2.94
C GLN A 46 13.85 -9.17 3.64
N THR A 47 13.09 -8.15 3.30
CA THR A 47 13.16 -6.81 3.90
C THR A 47 11.76 -6.24 4.03
N LEU A 48 11.44 -5.67 5.19
CA LEU A 48 10.19 -4.94 5.39
C LEU A 48 10.35 -3.50 4.94
N ALA A 49 9.41 -3.03 4.13
CA ALA A 49 9.28 -1.63 3.72
C ALA A 49 7.96 -1.07 4.27
N ALA A 50 7.92 0.24 4.51
CA ALA A 50 6.69 0.93 4.89
C ALA A 50 6.37 2.03 3.88
N THR A 51 5.08 2.21 3.62
CA THR A 51 4.60 3.32 2.80
C THR A 51 4.82 4.65 3.50
N MET A 52 5.10 5.69 2.73
CA MET A 52 5.09 7.08 3.16
C MET A 52 3.66 7.49 3.48
N GLU A 53 2.72 7.15 2.60
CA GLU A 53 1.31 7.41 2.78
C GLU A 53 0.73 6.58 3.91
N ARG A 54 0.01 7.26 4.79
CA ARG A 54 -0.98 6.71 5.69
C ARG A 54 -2.31 6.61 4.94
N ILE A 55 -2.90 5.42 4.93
CA ILE A 55 -4.18 5.12 4.28
C ILE A 55 -5.25 5.01 5.35
N GLY A 56 -6.38 5.70 5.17
CA GLY A 56 -7.60 5.55 5.97
C GLY A 56 -8.75 5.12 5.06
N LEU A 57 -9.21 3.87 5.21
CA LEU A 57 -10.33 3.35 4.42
C LEU A 57 -11.64 3.45 5.20
N PRO A 58 -12.72 3.95 4.58
CA PRO A 58 -14.07 3.84 5.15
C PRO A 58 -14.56 2.38 5.11
N ASN A 59 -15.65 2.09 5.83
CA ASN A 59 -16.20 0.73 5.91
C ASN A 59 -16.79 0.19 4.58
N ASN A 60 -16.93 1.01 3.56
CA ASN A 60 -17.45 0.61 2.25
C ASN A 60 -16.36 0.33 1.21
N PHE A 61 -15.08 0.55 1.52
CA PHE A 61 -13.95 0.30 0.61
C PHE A 61 -13.04 -0.80 1.16
N LEU A 62 -12.41 -1.54 0.25
CA LEU A 62 -11.21 -2.32 0.53
C LEU A 62 -10.10 -1.90 -0.43
N GLY A 63 -8.85 -2.17 -0.03
CA GLY A 63 -7.68 -1.98 -0.88
C GLY A 63 -6.94 -3.29 -1.16
N ILE A 64 -6.33 -3.41 -2.33
CA ILE A 64 -5.39 -4.50 -2.65
C ILE A 64 -4.07 -3.88 -3.08
N LEU A 65 -2.99 -4.33 -2.45
CA LEU A 65 -1.64 -3.91 -2.80
C LEU A 65 -1.04 -4.78 -3.89
N HIS A 66 -0.45 -4.13 -4.88
CA HIS A 66 0.33 -4.76 -5.94
C HIS A 66 1.74 -4.18 -5.98
N LEU A 67 2.74 -5.03 -6.18
CA LEU A 67 4.09 -4.56 -6.47
C LEU A 67 4.11 -3.88 -7.85
N ARG A 68 4.79 -2.73 -7.97
CA ARG A 68 4.98 -2.10 -9.29
C ARG A 68 5.81 -3.02 -10.20
N SER A 69 5.40 -3.11 -11.47
CA SER A 69 5.99 -4.06 -12.42
C SER A 69 7.51 -3.89 -12.59
N SER A 70 8.05 -2.68 -12.47
CA SER A 70 9.50 -2.44 -12.51
C SER A 70 10.26 -3.27 -11.48
N PHE A 71 9.82 -3.26 -10.22
CA PHE A 71 10.47 -4.06 -9.16
C PHE A 71 10.27 -5.55 -9.35
N ALA A 72 9.10 -5.97 -9.85
CA ALA A 72 8.87 -7.37 -10.20
C ALA A 72 9.86 -7.84 -11.30
N ARG A 73 10.13 -7.00 -12.30
CA ARG A 73 11.11 -7.26 -13.37
C ARG A 73 12.56 -7.26 -12.89
N GLU A 74 12.85 -6.59 -11.78
CA GLU A 74 14.14 -6.65 -11.08
C GLU A 74 14.28 -7.88 -10.17
N GLY A 75 13.27 -8.75 -10.11
CA GLY A 75 13.28 -9.98 -9.31
C GLY A 75 12.77 -9.80 -7.88
N VAL A 76 12.13 -8.68 -7.56
CA VAL A 76 11.49 -8.48 -6.25
C VAL A 76 10.11 -9.14 -6.22
N ILE A 77 9.82 -9.83 -5.13
CA ILE A 77 8.53 -10.43 -4.81
C ILE A 77 7.99 -9.72 -3.58
N ALA A 78 6.70 -9.37 -3.58
CA ALA A 78 6.05 -8.74 -2.44
C ALA A 78 5.01 -9.66 -1.79
N SER A 79 4.78 -9.48 -0.49
CA SER A 79 3.63 -10.09 0.18
C SER A 79 2.31 -9.60 -0.43
N LEU A 80 1.37 -10.51 -0.65
CA LEU A 80 -0.03 -10.15 -0.92
C LEU A 80 -0.62 -9.45 0.31
N ALA A 81 -1.29 -8.32 0.11
CA ALA A 81 -1.96 -7.61 1.18
C ALA A 81 -3.33 -7.09 0.71
N LEU A 82 -4.35 -7.47 1.47
CA LEU A 82 -5.65 -6.83 1.49
C LEU A 82 -5.65 -5.80 2.61
N VAL A 83 -6.09 -4.59 2.31
CA VAL A 83 -6.29 -3.51 3.27
C VAL A 83 -7.77 -3.49 3.62
N ASP A 84 -8.07 -3.89 4.86
CA ASP A 84 -9.44 -4.07 5.33
C ASP A 84 -10.23 -2.75 5.42
N PRO A 85 -11.57 -2.79 5.23
CA PRO A 85 -12.44 -1.65 5.52
C PRO A 85 -12.27 -1.16 6.96
N GLY A 86 -12.15 0.16 7.14
CA GLY A 86 -11.89 0.77 8.45
C GLY A 86 -10.42 0.73 8.90
N TYR A 87 -9.50 0.18 8.09
CA TYR A 87 -8.07 0.28 8.37
C TYR A 87 -7.60 1.72 8.30
N GLN A 88 -6.72 2.10 9.22
CA GLN A 88 -6.02 3.36 9.22
C GLN A 88 -4.53 3.17 9.58
N GLY A 89 -3.61 3.64 8.75
CA GLY A 89 -2.18 3.52 9.05
C GLY A 89 -1.28 3.50 7.83
N GLN A 90 0.04 3.50 8.06
CA GLN A 90 1.02 3.19 7.04
C GLN A 90 1.10 1.68 6.84
N LEU A 91 1.22 1.26 5.58
CA LEU A 91 1.23 -0.14 5.20
C LEU A 91 2.67 -0.66 5.27
N THR A 92 2.87 -1.78 5.99
CA THR A 92 4.13 -2.52 5.98
C THR A 92 4.06 -3.66 4.98
N ILE A 93 4.98 -3.68 4.01
CA ILE A 93 5.07 -4.67 2.93
C ILE A 93 6.35 -5.50 3.13
N SER A 94 6.22 -6.82 3.02
CA SER A 94 7.37 -7.71 2.93
C SER A 94 7.84 -7.81 1.49
N LEU A 95 9.12 -7.51 1.26
CA LEU A 95 9.78 -7.59 -0.04
C LEU A 95 10.88 -8.64 0.02
N TYR A 96 10.95 -9.53 -0.95
CA TYR A 96 12.00 -10.53 -1.09
C TYR A 96 12.66 -10.38 -2.45
N ASN A 97 13.99 -10.30 -2.48
CA ASN A 97 14.74 -10.24 -3.73
C ASN A 97 15.15 -11.65 -4.17
N ALA A 98 14.48 -12.17 -5.20
CA ALA A 98 14.80 -13.45 -5.83
C ALA A 98 15.92 -13.34 -6.89
N GLY A 99 16.36 -12.12 -7.21
CA GLY A 99 17.47 -11.86 -8.12
C GLY A 99 18.85 -12.07 -7.50
N ALA A 100 19.88 -11.81 -8.31
CA ALA A 100 21.28 -11.97 -7.94
C ALA A 100 21.99 -10.66 -7.54
N ARG A 101 21.36 -9.50 -7.78
CA ARG A 101 21.92 -8.17 -7.47
C ARG A 101 21.05 -7.44 -6.45
N PRO A 102 21.63 -6.58 -5.59
CA PRO A 102 20.84 -5.75 -4.69
C PRO A 102 19.87 -4.85 -5.48
N VAL A 103 18.65 -4.71 -4.97
CA VAL A 103 17.65 -3.75 -5.46
C VAL A 103 17.53 -2.62 -4.46
N ILE A 104 17.54 -1.38 -4.94
CA ILE A 104 17.47 -0.18 -4.10
C ILE A 104 16.14 0.52 -4.37
N ILE A 105 15.36 0.74 -3.33
CA ILE A 105 14.19 1.63 -3.36
C ILE A 105 14.62 2.92 -2.67
N LYS A 106 14.57 4.04 -3.39
CA LYS A 106 14.91 5.36 -2.84
C LYS A 106 13.80 5.85 -1.91
N GLU A 107 14.14 6.80 -1.05
CA GLU A 107 13.13 7.53 -0.30
C GLU A 107 12.19 8.26 -1.25
N ALA A 108 10.91 8.30 -0.89
CA ALA A 108 9.82 8.83 -1.72
C ALA A 108 9.62 8.10 -3.08
N GLU A 109 10.31 6.99 -3.34
CA GLU A 109 10.12 6.24 -4.57
C GLU A 109 8.84 5.39 -4.51
N ARG A 110 8.00 5.52 -5.52
CA ARG A 110 6.79 4.71 -5.72
C ARG A 110 7.18 3.25 -5.86
N PHE A 111 6.69 2.35 -5.01
CA PHE A 111 7.10 0.94 -5.04
C PHE A 111 5.94 -0.06 -5.06
N VAL A 112 4.77 0.33 -4.56
CA VAL A 112 3.53 -0.45 -4.66
C VAL A 112 2.41 0.41 -5.22
N GLN A 113 1.40 -0.23 -5.80
CA GLN A 113 0.15 0.39 -6.18
C GLN A 113 -0.97 -0.15 -5.29
N LEU A 114 -1.81 0.73 -4.77
CA LEU A 114 -3.06 0.41 -4.09
C LEU A 114 -4.22 0.50 -5.09
N THR A 115 -4.86 -0.63 -5.36
CA THR A 115 -6.10 -0.69 -6.12
C THR A 115 -7.27 -0.72 -5.16
N LEU A 116 -8.26 0.16 -5.34
CA LEU A 116 -9.40 0.31 -4.45
C LEU A 116 -10.65 -0.33 -5.04
N PHE A 117 -11.45 -0.97 -4.19
CA PHE A 117 -12.72 -1.56 -4.58
C PHE A 117 -13.84 -1.07 -3.68
N ARG A 118 -14.98 -0.76 -4.29
CA ARG A 118 -16.24 -0.57 -3.56
C ARG A 118 -16.83 -1.92 -3.18
N LEU A 119 -17.19 -2.08 -1.91
CA LEU A 119 -18.01 -3.19 -1.43
C LEU A 119 -19.44 -3.07 -1.93
N GLY A 120 -20.14 -4.20 -2.07
CA GLY A 120 -21.57 -4.19 -2.41
C GLY A 120 -22.44 -3.54 -1.33
N LYS A 121 -22.03 -3.65 -0.05
CA LYS A 121 -22.61 -2.96 1.10
C LYS A 121 -21.48 -2.60 2.09
N PRO A 122 -21.62 -1.54 2.90
CA PRO A 122 -20.64 -1.24 3.94
C PRO A 122 -20.46 -2.43 4.90
N ALA A 123 -19.21 -2.71 5.28
CA ALA A 123 -18.89 -3.72 6.26
C ALA A 123 -19.51 -3.36 7.61
N LYS A 124 -20.18 -4.33 8.26
CA LYS A 124 -20.74 -4.16 9.61
C LYS A 124 -19.64 -3.97 10.66
N ARG A 125 -18.46 -4.55 10.44
CA ARG A 125 -17.31 -4.47 11.34
C ARG A 125 -16.18 -3.73 10.65
N SER A 126 -15.68 -2.68 11.29
CA SER A 126 -14.42 -2.03 10.91
C SER A 126 -13.23 -2.86 11.38
N TYR A 127 -12.10 -2.71 10.69
CA TYR A 127 -10.83 -3.21 11.16
C TYR A 127 -10.47 -2.62 12.54
N LYS A 128 -10.27 -3.51 13.52
CA LYS A 128 -9.78 -3.20 14.87
C LYS A 128 -8.60 -4.12 15.24
N GLY A 129 -7.86 -4.57 14.23
CA GLY A 129 -6.79 -5.54 14.40
C GLY A 129 -5.49 -4.96 14.95
N ARG A 130 -4.50 -5.84 15.14
CA ARG A 130 -3.22 -5.54 15.81
C ARG A 130 -2.39 -4.46 15.11
N TYR A 131 -2.67 -4.15 13.86
CA TYR A 131 -1.89 -3.22 13.05
C TYR A 131 -2.61 -1.88 12.78
N GLN A 132 -3.71 -1.61 13.48
CA GLN A 132 -4.41 -0.33 13.40
C GLN A 132 -3.49 0.79 13.88
N ASN A 133 -3.53 1.95 13.20
CA ASN A 133 -2.67 3.10 13.42
C ASN A 133 -1.16 2.79 13.33
N SER A 134 -0.76 1.82 12.49
CA SER A 134 0.65 1.53 12.26
C SER A 134 1.39 2.74 11.68
N SER A 135 2.61 2.96 12.16
CA SER A 135 3.54 3.97 11.65
C SER A 135 4.91 3.33 11.43
N GLY A 136 5.53 3.65 10.30
CA GLY A 136 6.77 3.07 9.84
C GLY A 136 6.66 1.56 9.62
N VAL A 137 7.81 0.89 9.72
CA VAL A 137 7.88 -0.58 9.60
C VAL A 137 7.44 -1.19 10.92
N VAL A 138 6.33 -1.93 10.89
CA VAL A 138 5.82 -2.68 12.05
C VAL A 138 6.12 -4.16 11.88
N LYS A 139 6.88 -4.75 12.82
CA LYS A 139 7.14 -6.18 12.86
C LYS A 139 5.88 -6.97 13.25
N SER A 140 5.88 -8.27 12.96
CA SER A 140 4.81 -9.17 13.38
C SER A 140 4.53 -9.02 14.88
N ARG A 141 3.25 -8.88 15.23
CA ARG A 141 2.75 -8.87 16.62
C ARG A 141 2.05 -10.19 16.97
N ARG A 142 2.48 -11.28 16.34
CA ARG A 142 1.95 -12.62 16.59
C ARG A 142 2.57 -13.23 17.84
#